data_AF-A0A6N7FNN9-F1
#
_entry.id   AF-A0A6N7FNN9-F1
#
_cell.length_a   1.000
_cell.length_b   1.000
_cell.length_c   1.000
_cell.angle_alpha   90.00
_cell.angle_beta   90.00
_cell.angle_gamma   90.00
#
_symmetry.space_group_name_H-M   'P 1'
#
loop_
_entity.id
_entity.type
_entity.pdbx_description
1 polymer ?
#
loop_
_entity_poly.entity_id
_entity_poly.type
_entity_poly.pdbx_seq_one_letter_code
_entity_poly.pdbx_strand_id
1 'polypeptide(L)'
;MAFAPDLMDRSRLAAPAATARADLVLVGRLADLAEAAAGADLVLVDLGRAGALDAVAGLGAPVVGFAAHVDEATLAAAASAGVEALARSVFFRRLPGLLGE
;
A
#
# COMPACT_ATOMS: atom_id res chain seq x y z
N MET A 1 5.03 2.40 -5.97
CA MET A 1 5.84 1.91 -4.83
C MET A 1 4.98 1.07 -3.89
N ALA A 2 5.55 0.07 -3.21
CA ALA A 2 4.82 -0.69 -2.20
C ALA A 2 5.64 -1.11 -0.97
N PHE A 3 5.04 -1.02 0.22
CA PHE A 3 5.50 -1.68 1.44
C PHE A 3 4.61 -2.89 1.72
N ALA A 4 5.14 -4.08 1.44
CA ALA A 4 4.48 -5.36 1.70
C ALA A 4 5.51 -6.34 2.27
N PRO A 5 5.56 -6.56 3.59
CA PRO A 5 6.53 -7.46 4.21
C PRO A 5 6.21 -8.94 3.97
N ASP A 6 4.94 -9.27 3.71
CA ASP A 6 4.51 -10.64 3.41
C ASP A 6 4.89 -11.06 1.98
N LEU A 7 5.49 -12.24 1.84
CA LEU A 7 5.95 -12.74 0.54
C LEU A 7 4.80 -12.98 -0.44
N MET A 8 3.64 -13.42 0.07
CA MET A 8 2.47 -13.68 -0.76
C MET A 8 1.90 -12.38 -1.33
N ASP A 9 1.88 -11.30 -0.53
CA ASP A 9 1.47 -9.98 -1.00
C ASP A 9 2.39 -9.43 -2.08
N ARG A 10 3.71 -9.55 -1.92
CA ARG A 10 4.67 -9.12 -2.96
C ARG A 10 4.43 -9.81 -4.29
N SER A 11 4.21 -11.12 -4.26
CA SER A 11 3.92 -11.90 -5.47
C SER A 11 2.62 -11.42 -6.15
N ARG A 12 1.59 -11.13 -5.35
CA ARG A 12 0.30 -10.61 -5.84
C ARG A 12 0.36 -9.17 -6.34
N LEU A 13 1.31 -8.36 -5.87
CA LEU A 13 1.57 -7.02 -6.39
C LEU A 13 2.33 -7.06 -7.72
N ALA A 14 3.28 -7.99 -7.85
CA ALA A 14 4.19 -8.06 -8.99
C ALA A 14 3.46 -8.36 -10.32
N ALA A 15 2.50 -9.29 -10.32
CA ALA A 15 1.82 -9.68 -11.56
C ALA A 15 0.99 -8.52 -12.17
N PRO A 16 0.10 -7.83 -11.43
CA PRO A 16 -0.62 -6.66 -11.95
C PRO A 16 0.29 -5.50 -12.34
N ALA A 17 1.36 -5.24 -11.57
CA ALA A 17 2.33 -4.20 -11.92
C ALA A 17 3.05 -4.48 -13.23
N ALA A 18 3.46 -5.73 -13.47
CA ALA A 18 4.05 -6.13 -14.74
C ALA A 18 3.07 -5.96 -15.92
N THR A 19 1.79 -6.31 -15.72
CA THR A 19 0.75 -6.12 -16.74
C THR A 19 0.53 -4.64 -17.06
N ALA A 20 0.45 -3.79 -16.05
CA ALA A 20 0.29 -2.33 -16.18
C ALA A 20 1.59 -1.62 -16.61
N ARG A 21 2.71 -2.35 -16.77
CA ARG A 21 4.06 -1.80 -16.99
C ARG A 21 4.45 -0.74 -15.94
N ALA A 22 3.93 -0.88 -14.74
CA ALA A 22 4.26 -0.03 -13.61
C ALA A 22 5.62 -0.42 -13.02
N ASP A 23 6.44 0.58 -12.71
CA ASP A 23 7.72 0.36 -12.03
C ASP A 23 7.48 0.05 -10.54
N LEU A 24 7.36 -1.23 -10.21
CA LEU A 24 7.08 -1.68 -8.84
C LEU A 24 8.37 -1.74 -8.02
N VAL A 25 8.57 -0.73 -7.19
CA VAL A 25 9.60 -0.74 -6.14
C VAL A 25 9.02 -1.27 -4.82
N LEU A 26 9.60 -2.34 -4.29
CA LEU A 26 9.24 -2.94 -3.00
C LEU A 26 10.17 -2.45 -1.90
N VAL A 27 9.59 -1.82 -0.88
CA VAL A 27 10.31 -1.33 0.30
C VAL A 27 10.25 -2.38 1.41
N GLY A 28 11.41 -2.74 1.95
CA GLY A 28 11.53 -3.77 2.99
C GLY A 28 11.29 -3.28 4.42
N ARG A 29 11.48 -1.98 4.69
CA ARG A 29 11.33 -1.39 6.04
C ARG A 29 10.51 -0.11 5.97
N LEU A 30 9.63 0.10 6.95
CA LEU A 30 8.81 1.31 7.04
C LEU A 30 9.63 2.60 7.09
N ALA A 31 10.82 2.55 7.72
CA ALA A 31 11.69 3.72 7.83
C ALA A 31 12.19 4.25 6.48
N ASP A 32 12.31 3.39 5.47
CA ASP A 32 12.75 3.79 4.12
C ASP A 32 11.57 4.27 3.26
N LEU A 33 10.32 4.11 3.73
CA LEU A 33 9.12 4.37 2.94
C LEU A 33 9.00 5.83 2.51
N ALA A 34 9.30 6.77 3.40
CA ALA A 34 9.16 8.20 3.12
C ALA A 34 10.14 8.69 2.05
N GLU A 35 11.40 8.28 2.15
CA GLU A 35 12.42 8.61 1.14
C GLU A 35 12.06 7.97 -0.21
N ALA A 36 11.69 6.69 -0.18
CA ALA A 36 11.36 5.95 -1.37
C ALA A 36 10.09 6.51 -2.05
N ALA A 37 9.11 6.98 -1.26
CA ALA A 37 7.85 7.54 -1.78
C ALA A 37 8.00 8.89 -2.47
N ALA A 38 9.11 9.62 -2.27
CA ALA A 38 9.31 10.97 -2.80
C ALA A 38 9.26 11.06 -4.34
N GLY A 39 9.45 9.95 -5.06
CA GLY A 39 9.35 9.87 -6.52
C GLY A 39 8.24 8.93 -7.01
N ALA A 40 7.31 8.50 -6.15
CA ALA A 40 6.29 7.54 -6.50
C ALA A 40 4.96 8.22 -6.86
N ASP A 41 4.32 7.79 -7.95
CA ASP A 41 2.98 8.25 -8.32
C ASP A 41 1.88 7.66 -7.42
N LEU A 42 2.17 6.50 -6.81
CA LEU A 42 1.25 5.77 -5.94
C LEU A 42 2.05 4.94 -4.92
N VAL A 43 1.61 4.97 -3.67
CA VAL A 43 2.20 4.21 -2.56
C VAL A 43 1.18 3.19 -2.03
N LEU A 44 1.55 1.91 -2.08
CA LEU A 44 0.73 0.80 -1.60
C LEU A 44 1.29 0.27 -0.27
N VAL A 45 0.50 0.18 0.79
CA VAL A 45 1.05 -0.13 2.13
C VAL A 45 0.24 -1.17 2.88
N ASP A 46 0.92 -2.20 3.40
CA ASP A 46 0.36 -3.11 4.41
C ASP A 46 0.22 -2.37 5.76
N LEU A 47 -0.99 -1.89 6.03
CA LEU A 47 -1.35 -1.20 7.27
C LEU A 47 -1.48 -2.14 8.48
N GLY A 48 -1.48 -3.46 8.26
CA GLY A 48 -1.50 -4.45 9.35
C GLY A 48 -0.20 -4.49 10.16
N ARG A 49 0.77 -3.61 9.86
CA ARG A 49 2.04 -3.48 10.57
C ARG A 49 2.02 -2.30 11.51
N ALA A 50 2.51 -2.53 12.72
CA ALA A 50 2.69 -1.47 13.71
C ALA A 50 3.51 -0.32 13.13
N GLY A 51 3.01 0.91 13.28
CA GLY A 51 3.65 2.12 12.76
C GLY A 51 3.45 2.38 11.26
N ALA A 52 2.80 1.50 10.50
CA ALA A 52 2.59 1.71 9.07
C ALA A 52 1.69 2.92 8.77
N LEU A 53 0.62 3.11 9.56
CA LEU A 53 -0.27 4.26 9.41
C LEU A 53 0.43 5.59 9.70
N ASP A 54 1.29 5.61 10.73
CA ASP A 54 2.07 6.79 11.09
C ASP A 54 3.13 7.10 10.02
N ALA A 55 3.77 6.07 9.47
CA ALA A 55 4.78 6.19 8.41
C ALA A 55 4.22 6.71 7.08
N VAL A 56 2.92 6.55 6.83
CA VAL A 56 2.28 7.10 5.62
C VAL A 56 1.64 8.47 5.85
N ALA A 57 1.50 8.89 7.10
CA ALA A 57 0.95 10.20 7.42
C ALA A 57 1.88 11.30 6.89
N GLY A 58 1.37 12.13 5.98
CA GLY A 58 2.13 13.24 5.40
C GLY A 58 3.02 12.87 4.21
N LEU A 59 2.88 11.67 3.63
CA LEU A 59 3.46 11.41 2.31
C LEU A 59 2.84 12.35 1.27
N GLY A 60 3.69 12.91 0.40
CA GLY A 60 3.26 13.80 -0.70
C GLY A 60 2.63 13.07 -1.89
N ALA A 61 2.64 11.73 -1.88
CA ALA A 61 2.08 10.88 -2.90
C ALA A 61 0.75 10.25 -2.44
N PRO A 62 -0.17 9.91 -3.36
CA PRO A 62 -1.37 9.15 -3.02
C PRO A 62 -1.03 7.83 -2.34
N VAL A 63 -1.70 7.54 -1.22
CA VAL A 63 -1.50 6.32 -0.44
C VAL A 63 -2.75 5.47 -0.46
N VAL A 64 -2.59 4.19 -0.85
CA VAL A 64 -3.63 3.17 -0.70
C VAL A 64 -3.12 2.08 0.24
N GLY A 65 -3.68 2.06 1.43
CA GLY A 65 -3.42 1.07 2.44
C GLY A 65 -4.27 -0.20 2.27
N PHE A 66 -3.75 -1.32 2.73
CA PHE A 66 -4.53 -2.54 2.90
C PHE A 66 -4.24 -3.21 4.23
N ALA A 67 -5.26 -3.81 4.83
CA ALA A 67 -5.15 -4.58 6.07
C ALA A 67 -5.98 -5.86 6.00
N ALA A 68 -5.76 -6.78 6.95
CA ALA A 68 -6.60 -7.95 7.08
C ALA A 68 -8.07 -7.54 7.31
N HIS A 69 -9.03 -8.30 6.77
CA HIS A 69 -10.46 -7.96 6.90
C HIS A 69 -10.95 -7.94 8.36
N VAL A 70 -10.27 -8.67 9.24
CA VAL A 70 -10.54 -8.71 10.69
C VAL A 70 -10.02 -7.49 11.44
N ASP A 71 -9.29 -6.60 10.76
CA ASP A 71 -8.63 -5.44 11.35
C ASP A 71 -9.41 -4.15 11.05
N GLU A 72 -10.68 -4.14 11.48
CA GLU A 72 -11.59 -3.01 11.26
C GLU A 72 -11.09 -1.73 11.96
N ALA A 73 -10.38 -1.87 13.08
CA ALA A 73 -9.78 -0.76 13.80
C ALA A 73 -8.72 -0.04 12.96
N THR A 74 -7.85 -0.79 12.27
CA THR A 74 -6.83 -0.22 11.38
C THR A 74 -7.45 0.48 10.18
N LEU A 75 -8.50 -0.10 9.58
CA LEU A 75 -9.21 0.53 8.46
C LEU A 75 -9.90 1.83 8.89
N ALA A 76 -10.54 1.84 10.07
CA ALA A 76 -11.18 3.04 10.62
C ALA A 76 -10.18 4.14 11.00
N ALA A 77 -9.02 3.76 11.56
CA ALA A 77 -7.93 4.68 11.86
C ALA A 77 -7.36 5.33 10.59
N ALA A 78 -7.16 4.53 9.54
CA ALA A 78 -6.70 5.03 8.25
C ALA A 78 -7.69 6.00 7.61
N ALA A 79 -8.98 5.67 7.63
CA ALA A 79 -10.03 6.57 7.16
C ALA A 79 -10.06 7.90 7.92
N SER A 80 -9.86 7.85 9.25
CA SER A 80 -9.78 9.06 10.09
C SER A 80 -8.55 9.91 9.79
N ALA A 81 -7.47 9.31 9.30
CA ALA A 81 -6.27 10.00 8.84
C ALA A 81 -6.37 10.49 7.38
N GLY A 82 -7.49 10.28 6.70
CA GLY A 82 -7.67 10.62 5.28
C GLY A 82 -6.93 9.69 4.32
N VAL A 83 -6.44 8.54 4.79
CA VAL A 83 -5.77 7.52 3.98
C VAL A 83 -6.80 6.53 3.46
N GLU A 84 -6.80 6.28 2.15
CA GLU A 84 -7.65 5.23 1.58
C GLU A 84 -7.16 3.86 2.08
N ALA A 85 -8.03 3.11 2.76
CA ALA A 85 -7.70 1.79 3.26
C ALA A 85 -8.76 0.76 2.86
N LEU A 86 -8.29 -0.38 2.34
CA LEU A 86 -9.15 -1.45 1.85
C LEU A 86 -8.84 -2.77 2.57
N ALA A 87 -9.84 -3.62 2.73
CA ALA A 87 -9.59 -5.01 3.12
C ALA A 87 -8.69 -5.67 2.05
N ARG A 88 -7.72 -6.50 2.48
CA ARG A 88 -6.71 -7.15 1.63
C ARG A 88 -7.30 -7.78 0.36
N SER A 89 -8.41 -8.50 0.47
CA SER A 89 -9.08 -9.12 -0.69
C SER A 89 -9.68 -8.10 -1.68
N VAL A 90 -10.21 -6.99 -1.19
CA VAL A 90 -10.75 -5.89 -2.00
C VAL A 90 -9.62 -5.12 -2.67
N PHE A 91 -8.55 -4.86 -1.93
CA PHE A 91 -7.34 -4.20 -2.43
C PHE A 91 -6.78 -4.92 -3.66
N PHE A 92 -6.45 -6.22 -3.55
CA PHE A 92 -5.89 -6.96 -4.68
C PHE A 92 -6.84 -7.10 -5.86
N ARG A 93 -8.15 -7.07 -5.61
CA ARG A 93 -9.15 -7.07 -6.68
C ARG A 93 -9.18 -5.73 -7.44
N ARG A 94 -8.97 -4.60 -6.75
CA ARG A 94 -8.96 -3.26 -7.34
C ARG A 94 -7.59 -2.87 -7.90
N LEU A 95 -6.52 -3.52 -7.46
CA LEU A 95 -5.14 -3.21 -7.80
C LEU A 95 -4.90 -2.98 -9.30
N PRO A 96 -5.42 -3.80 -10.25
CA PRO A 96 -5.24 -3.52 -11.67
C PRO A 96 -5.73 -2.13 -12.08
N GLY A 97 -6.94 -1.74 -11.67
CA GLY A 97 -7.49 -0.41 -11.95
C GLY A 97 -6.82 0.72 -11.17
N LEU A 98 -6.14 0.43 -10.07
CA LEU A 98 -5.33 1.42 -9.33
C LEU A 98 -3.99 1.72 -10.02
N LEU A 99 -3.45 0.77 -10.80
CA LEU A 99 -2.17 0.91 -11.48
C LEU A 99 -2.29 1.52 -12.88
N GLY A 100 -3.52 1.82 -13.33
CA GLY A 100 -3.82 2.31 -14.68
C GLY A 100 -4.39 1.20 -15.58
N GLU A 101 -5.34 1.58 -16.44
CA GLU A 101 -5.81 0.76 -17.57
C GLU A 101 -4.78 0.76 -18.72
#